data_AF-A0A178AYS7-F1
#
_entry.id   AF-A0A178AYS7-F1
#
_cell.length_a   1.000
_cell.length_b   1.000
_cell.length_c   1.000
_cell.angle_alpha   90.00
_cell.angle_beta   90.00
_cell.angle_gamma   90.00
#
_symmetry.space_group_name_H-M   'P 1'
#
loop_
_entity.id
_entity.type
_entity.pdbx_description
1 polymer ?
#
loop_
_entity_poly.entity_id
_entity_poly.type
_entity_poly.pdbx_seq_one_letter_code
_entity_poly.pdbx_strand_id
1 'polypeptide(L)'
;MRAFLQRISAPPKQTLRTLQPTPYTASYTVSTRPTPRTVPAQIASCISFLLRSLVGLSTALLLWLASGYKSSQTEDVLLHVLDQPRLDELLALVDKCQWMYLAPCALIIFIVVFRRNYTEESLTVLRGLGIQTSTTSSTYLQAPTTRFIPTTSIQDIFIYEAFKGFEVRFYLAVVVEGEEDVVVVFPGLLPKRAILEEVWRGARKCLWEGKEEKQQPKREMESADDAEKRRDKQEKI
;
A
#
# COMPACT_ATOMS: atom_id res chain seq x y z
N MET A 1 -27.68 -0.89 19.73
CA MET A 1 -26.30 -0.89 20.31
C MET A 1 -25.41 -2.01 19.75
N ARG A 2 -25.82 -3.29 19.72
CA ARG A 2 -24.96 -4.40 19.24
C ARG A 2 -24.41 -4.24 17.81
N ALA A 3 -25.23 -3.79 16.86
CA ALA A 3 -24.80 -3.55 15.47
C ALA A 3 -23.75 -2.42 15.33
N PHE A 4 -23.80 -1.43 16.22
CA PHE A 4 -22.83 -0.33 16.23
C PHE A 4 -21.49 -0.78 16.80
N LEU A 5 -21.51 -1.55 17.90
CA LEU A 5 -20.31 -2.15 18.50
C LEU A 5 -19.63 -3.12 17.52
N GLN A 6 -20.41 -3.95 16.82
CA GLN A 6 -19.90 -4.82 15.76
C GLN A 6 -19.28 -4.04 14.59
N ARG A 7 -19.79 -2.85 14.27
CA ARG A 7 -19.23 -1.99 13.21
C ARG A 7 -17.90 -1.36 13.60
N ILE A 8 -17.69 -1.08 14.89
CA ILE A 8 -16.42 -0.54 15.41
C ILE A 8 -15.37 -1.66 15.51
N SER A 9 -15.78 -2.88 15.85
CA SER A 9 -14.86 -4.02 15.97
C SER A 9 -14.58 -4.74 14.65
N ALA A 10 -15.41 -4.54 13.63
CA ALA A 10 -15.23 -5.18 12.34
C ALA A 10 -13.96 -4.66 11.64
N PRO A 11 -13.13 -5.54 11.05
CA PRO A 11 -11.99 -5.10 10.28
C PRO A 11 -12.45 -4.18 9.13
N PRO A 12 -11.64 -3.16 8.78
CA PRO A 12 -11.98 -2.22 7.74
C PRO A 12 -12.29 -2.96 6.44
N LYS A 13 -13.29 -2.49 5.70
CA LYS A 13 -13.69 -3.12 4.43
C LYS A 13 -12.52 -3.05 3.45
N GLN A 14 -12.03 -4.22 3.06
CA GLN A 14 -10.96 -4.37 2.08
C GLN A 14 -11.58 -4.58 0.69
N THR A 15 -10.95 -4.00 -0.32
CA THR A 15 -11.30 -4.19 -1.73
C THR A 15 -10.10 -4.75 -2.48
N LEU A 16 -10.29 -5.87 -3.17
CA LEU A 16 -9.32 -6.43 -4.10
C LEU A 16 -9.52 -5.81 -5.48
N ARG A 17 -8.42 -5.36 -6.09
CA ARG A 17 -8.37 -4.93 -7.49
C ARG A 17 -7.34 -5.80 -8.22
N THR A 18 -7.82 -6.56 -9.19
CA THR A 18 -7.00 -7.39 -10.06
C THR A 18 -6.79 -6.66 -11.38
N LEU A 19 -5.54 -6.49 -11.81
CA LEU A 19 -5.18 -5.90 -13.09
C LEU A 19 -4.20 -6.84 -13.81
N GLN A 20 -4.57 -7.26 -15.01
CA GLN A 20 -3.77 -8.13 -15.86
C GLN A 20 -3.49 -7.43 -17.20
N PRO A 21 -2.48 -6.55 -17.26
CA PRO A 21 -2.17 -5.79 -18.48
C PRO A 21 -1.60 -6.68 -19.60
N THR A 22 -0.91 -7.77 -19.26
CA THR A 22 -0.36 -8.73 -20.22
C THR A 22 -0.60 -10.15 -19.71
N PRO A 23 -0.56 -11.17 -20.59
CA PRO A 23 -0.67 -12.57 -20.14
C PRO A 23 0.48 -13.00 -19.21
N TYR A 24 1.58 -12.25 -19.19
CA TYR A 24 2.77 -12.52 -18.38
C TYR A 24 2.84 -11.69 -17.08
N THR A 25 1.94 -10.72 -16.90
CA THR A 25 1.95 -9.81 -15.75
C THR A 25 0.57 -9.73 -15.12
N ALA A 26 0.46 -10.14 -13.87
CA ALA A 26 -0.75 -9.99 -13.06
C ALA A 26 -0.43 -9.18 -11.81
N SER A 27 -1.26 -8.19 -11.48
CA SER A 27 -1.11 -7.38 -10.27
C SER A 27 -2.38 -7.42 -9.44
N TYR A 28 -2.20 -7.74 -8.16
CA TYR A 28 -3.26 -7.86 -7.18
C TYR A 28 -3.05 -6.77 -6.14
N THR A 29 -3.92 -5.78 -6.11
CA THR A 29 -3.86 -4.68 -5.15
C THR A 29 -4.99 -4.81 -4.15
N VAL A 30 -4.65 -4.93 -2.88
CA VAL A 30 -5.60 -4.90 -1.77
C VAL A 30 -5.53 -3.52 -1.14
N SER A 31 -6.69 -2.89 -0.95
CA SER A 31 -6.77 -1.56 -0.35
C SER A 31 -7.88 -1.47 0.68
N THR A 32 -7.63 -0.71 1.75
CA THR A 32 -8.67 -0.27 2.72
C THR A 32 -9.31 1.05 2.31
N ARG A 33 -8.93 1.59 1.16
CA ARG A 33 -9.47 2.85 0.65
C ARG A 33 -10.99 2.68 0.46
N PRO A 34 -11.83 3.51 1.12
CA PRO A 34 -13.25 3.49 0.84
C PRO A 34 -13.41 3.86 -0.63
N THR A 35 -14.06 3.00 -1.42
CA THR A 35 -14.41 3.33 -2.81
C THR A 35 -15.71 4.13 -2.78
N PRO A 36 -15.67 5.46 -2.96
CA PRO A 36 -16.89 6.26 -2.87
C PRO A 36 -17.71 6.04 -4.16
N ARG A 37 -18.61 5.06 -4.13
CA ARG A 37 -19.50 4.75 -5.25
C ARG A 37 -20.66 5.74 -5.38
N THR A 38 -20.98 6.45 -4.30
CA THR A 38 -22.07 7.43 -4.24
C THR A 38 -21.49 8.85 -4.25
N VAL A 39 -22.07 9.74 -5.05
CA VAL A 39 -21.76 11.18 -5.09
C VAL A 39 -21.64 11.82 -3.70
N PRO A 40 -22.55 11.61 -2.73
CA PRO A 40 -22.40 12.19 -1.39
C PRO A 40 -21.15 11.70 -0.64
N ALA A 41 -20.72 10.46 -0.85
CA ALA A 41 -19.50 9.93 -0.24
C ALA A 41 -18.23 10.52 -0.87
N GLN A 42 -18.27 10.85 -2.17
CA GLN A 42 -17.18 11.56 -2.84
C GLN A 42 -17.06 12.99 -2.32
N ILE A 43 -18.20 13.68 -2.20
CA ILE A 43 -18.27 15.04 -1.65
C ILE A 43 -17.77 15.05 -0.20
N ALA A 44 -18.24 14.13 0.65
CA ALA A 44 -17.77 14.04 2.03
C ALA A 44 -16.27 13.76 2.13
N SER A 45 -15.74 12.89 1.27
CA SER A 45 -14.29 12.63 1.22
C SER A 45 -13.51 13.88 0.78
N CYS A 46 -14.00 14.57 -0.26
CA CYS A 46 -13.42 15.82 -0.75
C CYS A 46 -13.43 16.91 0.34
N ILE A 47 -14.57 17.11 1.01
CA ILE A 47 -14.71 18.04 2.13
C ILE A 47 -13.73 17.69 3.25
N SER A 48 -13.56 16.40 3.59
CA SER A 48 -12.59 15.99 4.61
C SER A 48 -11.15 16.31 4.22
N PHE A 49 -10.77 16.14 2.95
CA PHE A 49 -9.44 16.55 2.46
C PHE A 49 -9.28 18.06 2.42
N LEU A 50 -10.30 18.81 1.97
CA LEU A 50 -10.30 20.28 1.94
C LEU A 50 -10.19 20.85 3.35
N LEU A 51 -10.93 20.32 4.32
CA LEU A 51 -10.88 20.75 5.71
C LEU A 51 -9.50 20.48 6.32
N ARG A 52 -8.90 19.31 6.06
CA ARG A 52 -7.53 19.01 6.49
C ARG A 52 -6.51 19.97 5.88
N SER A 53 -6.64 20.25 4.58
CA SER A 53 -5.77 21.19 3.89
C SER A 53 -5.93 22.62 4.44
N LEU A 54 -7.16 23.06 4.68
CA LEU A 54 -7.46 24.38 5.23
C LEU A 54 -6.88 24.56 6.63
N VAL A 55 -7.01 23.54 7.50
CA VAL A 55 -6.42 23.53 8.84
C VAL A 55 -4.88 23.55 8.76
N GLY A 56 -4.29 22.77 7.86
CA GLY A 56 -2.84 22.81 7.60
C GLY A 56 -2.37 24.19 7.13
N LEU A 57 -3.05 24.79 6.16
CA LEU A 57 -2.75 26.12 5.63
C LEU A 57 -2.92 27.22 6.68
N SER A 58 -3.98 27.17 7.50
CA SER A 58 -4.20 28.18 8.53
C SER A 58 -3.11 28.10 9.61
N THR A 59 -2.70 26.90 10.01
CA THR A 59 -1.59 26.74 10.96
C THR A 59 -0.24 27.19 10.39
N ALA A 60 0.04 26.91 9.12
CA ALA A 60 1.23 27.40 8.44
C ALA A 60 1.23 28.94 8.32
N LEU A 61 0.08 29.55 8.01
CA LEU A 61 -0.10 31.00 7.97
C LEU A 61 0.12 31.64 9.35
N LEU A 62 -0.42 31.05 10.41
CA LEU A 62 -0.21 31.52 11.78
C LEU A 62 1.26 31.41 12.21
N LEU A 63 1.95 30.32 11.86
CA LEU A 63 3.39 30.18 12.10
C LEU A 63 4.21 31.21 11.30
N TRP A 64 3.83 31.47 10.05
CA TRP A 64 4.49 32.46 9.19
C TRP A 64 4.31 33.87 9.74
N LEU A 65 3.10 34.25 10.17
CA LEU A 65 2.81 35.52 10.84
C LEU A 65 3.59 35.67 12.14
N ALA A 66 3.59 34.65 13.00
CA ALA A 66 4.31 34.67 14.27
C ALA A 66 5.85 34.77 14.07
N SER A 67 6.37 34.24 12.97
CA SER A 67 7.79 34.32 12.62
C SER A 67 8.16 35.63 11.91
N GLY A 68 7.23 36.18 11.13
CA GLY A 68 7.37 37.41 10.35
C GLY A 68 7.04 38.71 11.11
N TYR A 69 6.51 38.62 12.33
CA TYR A 69 6.19 39.76 13.21
C TYR A 69 7.34 40.76 13.40
N LYS A 70 8.59 40.33 13.19
CA LYS A 70 9.77 41.20 13.29
C LYS A 70 10.20 41.86 11.97
N SER A 71 9.53 41.57 10.86
CA SER A 71 9.91 41.97 9.50
C SER A 71 8.83 42.85 8.87
N SER A 72 9.16 44.12 8.61
CA SER A 72 8.25 45.12 8.03
C SER A 72 7.70 44.74 6.65
N GLN A 73 8.42 43.91 5.89
CA GLN A 73 7.97 43.42 4.56
C GLN A 73 6.69 42.56 4.62
N THR A 74 6.40 41.94 5.77
CA THR A 74 5.28 41.00 5.92
C THR A 74 3.93 41.73 6.04
N GLU A 75 3.94 42.93 6.61
CA GLU A 75 2.74 43.75 6.80
C GLU A 75 2.21 44.28 5.46
N ASP A 76 3.08 44.79 4.60
CA ASP A 76 2.70 45.36 3.29
C ASP A 76 2.00 44.35 2.37
N VAL A 77 2.43 43.09 2.39
CA VAL A 77 1.83 42.02 1.57
C VAL A 77 0.45 41.59 2.10
N LEU A 78 0.24 41.59 3.41
CA LEU A 78 -1.05 41.21 4.02
C LEU A 78 -2.10 42.31 3.87
N LEU A 79 -1.72 43.58 4.00
CA LEU A 79 -2.61 44.74 3.83
C LEU A 79 -3.18 44.81 2.41
N HIS A 80 -2.49 44.23 1.41
CA HIS A 80 -2.97 44.17 0.04
C HIS A 80 -4.02 43.08 -0.21
N VAL A 81 -4.10 42.07 0.67
CA VAL A 81 -4.96 40.89 0.50
C VAL A 81 -6.09 40.85 1.53
N LEU A 82 -5.91 41.46 2.70
CA LEU A 82 -6.86 41.41 3.81
C LEU A 82 -7.15 42.81 4.38
N ASP A 83 -8.43 43.07 4.64
CA ASP A 83 -8.92 44.34 5.18
C ASP A 83 -8.35 44.64 6.58
N GLN A 84 -8.00 45.91 6.84
CA GLN A 84 -7.31 46.40 8.05
C GLN A 84 -7.85 45.83 9.37
N PRO A 85 -9.17 45.83 9.67
CA PRO A 85 -9.66 45.42 10.99
C PRO A 85 -9.45 43.93 11.30
N ARG A 86 -9.31 43.08 10.27
CA ARG A 86 -9.07 41.64 10.47
C ARG A 86 -7.62 41.32 10.79
N LEU A 87 -6.70 42.19 10.38
CA LEU A 87 -5.28 42.03 10.64
C LEU A 87 -4.97 42.27 12.12
N ASP A 88 -5.55 43.31 12.69
CA ASP A 88 -5.38 43.65 14.11
C ASP A 88 -5.93 42.55 15.03
N GLU A 89 -7.07 41.97 14.67
CA GLU A 89 -7.68 40.89 15.45
C GLU A 89 -6.85 39.59 15.40
N LEU A 90 -6.27 39.26 14.24
CA LEU A 90 -5.38 38.11 14.08
C LEU A 90 -4.06 38.28 14.81
N LEU A 91 -3.44 39.46 14.72
CA LEU A 91 -2.20 39.79 15.42
C LEU A 91 -2.41 39.74 16.95
N ALA A 92 -3.54 40.27 17.44
CA ALA A 92 -3.90 40.17 18.86
C ALA A 92 -4.13 38.73 19.33
N LEU A 93 -4.61 37.84 18.44
CA LEU A 93 -4.80 36.42 18.76
C LEU A 93 -3.48 35.65 18.79
N VAL A 94 -2.53 36.00 17.91
CA VAL A 94 -1.17 35.45 17.87
C VAL A 94 -0.37 35.89 19.09
N ASP A 95 -0.47 37.16 19.49
CA ASP A 95 0.29 37.72 20.61
C ASP A 95 -0.15 37.14 21.97
N LYS A 96 -1.45 36.81 22.10
CA LYS A 96 -1.98 36.06 23.25
C LYS A 96 -1.51 34.60 23.31
N CYS A 97 -1.12 34.02 22.17
CA CYS A 97 -0.80 32.62 22.05
C CYS A 97 0.73 32.43 22.08
N GLN A 98 1.29 32.14 23.26
CA GLN A 98 2.74 32.02 23.39
C GLN A 98 3.32 31.01 22.39
N TRP A 99 4.45 31.38 21.77
CA TRP A 99 5.15 30.59 20.74
C TRP A 99 5.43 29.13 21.18
N MET A 100 5.60 28.94 22.49
CA MET A 100 5.84 27.65 23.14
C MET A 100 4.67 26.66 23.00
N TYR A 101 3.43 27.14 22.88
CA TYR A 101 2.25 26.30 22.62
C TYR A 101 1.89 26.26 21.13
N LEU A 102 2.17 27.34 20.40
CA LEU A 102 1.87 27.43 18.97
C LEU A 102 2.70 26.41 18.17
N ALA A 103 4.00 26.29 18.46
CA ALA A 103 4.90 25.37 17.78
C ALA A 103 4.50 23.88 17.90
N PRO A 104 4.27 23.31 19.11
CA PRO A 104 3.88 21.90 19.23
C PRO A 104 2.47 21.63 18.65
N CYS A 105 1.52 22.55 18.80
CA CYS A 105 0.19 22.42 18.20
C CYS A 105 0.26 22.37 16.68
N ALA A 106 1.06 23.27 16.06
CA ALA A 106 1.26 23.27 14.63
C ALA A 106 1.97 21.99 14.14
N LEU A 107 2.96 21.48 14.91
CA LEU A 107 3.63 20.22 14.59
C LEU A 107 2.66 19.02 14.62
N ILE A 108 1.78 18.95 15.63
CA ILE A 108 0.76 17.90 15.73
C ILE A 108 -0.20 17.97 14.54
N ILE A 109 -0.67 19.18 14.21
CA ILE A 109 -1.58 19.39 13.09
C ILE A 109 -0.90 19.00 11.78
N PHE A 110 0.36 19.38 11.58
CA PHE A 110 1.16 18.98 10.43
C PHE A 110 1.24 17.45 10.34
N ILE A 111 1.62 16.77 11.41
CA ILE A 111 1.67 15.29 11.44
C ILE A 111 0.29 14.69 11.08
N VAL A 112 -0.80 15.20 11.64
CA VAL A 112 -2.16 14.69 11.36
C VAL A 112 -2.57 14.91 9.90
N VAL A 113 -2.19 16.04 9.29
CA VAL A 113 -2.49 16.37 7.89
C VAL A 113 -1.70 15.48 6.93
N PHE A 114 -0.42 15.22 7.23
CA PHE A 114 0.47 14.42 6.37
C PHE A 114 0.32 12.89 6.58
N ARG A 115 -0.43 12.46 7.60
CA ARG A 115 -0.71 11.04 7.83
C ARG A 115 -1.71 10.50 6.81
N ARG A 116 -1.32 9.41 6.15
CA ARG A 116 -2.17 8.71 5.17
C ARG A 116 -3.18 7.83 5.92
N ASN A 117 -4.46 8.05 5.64
CA ASN A 117 -5.56 7.36 6.33
C ASN A 117 -6.00 6.05 5.65
N TYR A 118 -5.18 5.50 4.76
CA TYR A 118 -5.47 4.27 4.05
C TYR A 118 -4.18 3.52 3.74
N THR A 119 -4.27 2.20 3.77
CA THR A 119 -3.17 1.28 3.51
C THR A 119 -3.48 0.51 2.24
N GLU A 120 -2.50 0.45 1.34
CA GLU A 120 -2.59 -0.28 0.09
C GLU A 120 -1.36 -1.17 -0.02
N GLU A 121 -1.61 -2.44 -0.27
CA GLU A 121 -0.57 -3.45 -0.45
C GLU A 121 -0.85 -4.17 -1.75
N SER A 122 0.19 -4.38 -2.55
CA SER A 122 0.06 -5.04 -3.84
C SER A 122 1.09 -6.13 -4.03
N LEU A 123 0.65 -7.19 -4.71
CA LEU A 123 1.46 -8.27 -5.21
C LEU A 123 1.43 -8.22 -6.73
N THR A 124 2.56 -7.92 -7.35
CA THR A 124 2.75 -8.00 -8.79
C THR A 124 3.54 -9.25 -9.12
N VAL A 125 2.97 -10.11 -9.96
CA VAL A 125 3.58 -11.35 -10.40
C VAL A 125 4.02 -11.18 -11.85
N LEU A 126 5.29 -11.46 -12.11
CA LEU A 126 5.94 -11.35 -13.41
C LEU A 126 6.41 -12.75 -13.83
N ARG A 127 5.72 -13.36 -14.80
CA ARG A 127 5.97 -14.74 -15.26
C ARG A 127 7.42 -14.88 -15.72
N GLY A 128 8.15 -15.81 -15.09
CA GLY A 128 9.55 -16.09 -15.39
C GLY A 128 10.57 -15.10 -14.81
N LEU A 129 10.13 -14.02 -14.16
CA LEU A 129 11.02 -13.07 -13.48
C LEU A 129 10.92 -13.22 -11.96
N GLY A 130 9.73 -13.05 -11.40
CA GLY A 130 9.54 -13.17 -9.96
C GLY A 130 8.25 -12.51 -9.48
N ILE A 131 8.20 -12.26 -8.18
CA ILE A 131 7.12 -11.51 -7.56
C ILE A 131 7.66 -10.21 -6.97
N GLN A 132 6.84 -9.18 -6.98
CA GLN A 132 7.12 -7.91 -6.36
C GLN A 132 6.00 -7.59 -5.37
N THR A 133 6.37 -7.42 -4.11
CA THR A 133 5.46 -6.95 -3.06
C THR A 133 5.68 -5.46 -2.85
N SER A 134 4.62 -4.67 -2.86
CA SER A 134 4.68 -3.23 -2.61
C SER A 134 3.71 -2.86 -1.49
N THR A 135 4.21 -2.22 -0.43
CA THR A 135 3.42 -1.76 0.71
C THR A 135 3.47 -0.25 0.81
N THR A 136 2.29 0.36 0.94
CA THR A 136 2.14 1.80 1.12
C THR A 136 2.62 2.24 2.51
N SER A 137 3.41 3.30 2.54
CA SER A 137 3.87 3.95 3.77
C SER A 137 2.76 4.72 4.49
N SER A 138 2.91 4.89 5.81
CA SER A 138 1.93 5.53 6.70
C SER A 138 1.80 7.05 6.52
N THR A 139 2.76 7.68 5.85
CA THR A 139 2.83 9.14 5.61
C THR A 139 2.88 9.40 4.11
N TYR A 140 2.23 10.47 3.64
CA TYR A 140 2.23 10.83 2.22
C TYR A 140 3.60 11.21 1.67
N LEU A 141 4.51 11.64 2.54
CA LEU A 141 5.88 12.06 2.18
C LEU A 141 6.82 10.88 1.95
N GLN A 142 6.48 9.69 2.43
CA GLN A 142 7.36 8.54 2.36
C GLN A 142 7.01 7.65 1.17
N ALA A 143 8.02 7.30 0.38
CA ALA A 143 7.87 6.36 -0.73
C ALA A 143 7.39 4.99 -0.22
N PRO A 144 6.59 4.25 -1.02
CA PRO A 144 6.17 2.90 -0.67
C PRO A 144 7.37 1.94 -0.63
N THR A 145 7.35 0.98 0.29
CA THR A 145 8.37 -0.06 0.38
C THR A 145 8.09 -1.14 -0.64
N THR A 146 9.01 -1.33 -1.60
CA THR A 146 8.92 -2.38 -2.61
C THR A 146 10.00 -3.42 -2.40
N ARG A 147 9.65 -4.70 -2.54
CA ARG A 147 10.58 -5.83 -2.45
C ARG A 147 10.33 -6.76 -3.62
N PHE A 148 11.39 -7.12 -4.33
CA PHE A 148 11.35 -8.05 -5.44
C PHE A 148 11.99 -9.37 -5.03
N ILE A 149 11.34 -10.48 -5.37
CA ILE A 149 11.77 -11.84 -5.05
C ILE A 149 11.84 -12.62 -6.37
N PRO A 150 13.04 -13.03 -6.81
CA PRO A 150 13.21 -13.71 -8.09
C PRO A 150 12.62 -15.12 -8.06
N THR A 151 12.11 -15.58 -9.21
CA THR A 151 11.46 -16.91 -9.35
C THR A 151 12.39 -18.08 -9.02
N THR A 152 13.71 -17.87 -9.11
CA THR A 152 14.71 -18.87 -8.74
C THR A 152 14.77 -19.12 -7.24
N SER A 153 14.49 -18.09 -6.44
CA SER A 153 14.51 -18.17 -4.97
C SER A 153 13.17 -18.59 -4.37
N ILE A 154 12.09 -18.62 -5.15
CA ILE A 154 10.76 -18.99 -4.64
C ILE A 154 10.64 -20.50 -4.61
N GLN A 155 10.47 -21.08 -3.42
CA GLN A 155 10.16 -22.50 -3.27
C GLN A 155 8.67 -22.74 -3.51
N ASP A 156 7.82 -22.11 -2.70
CA ASP A 156 6.37 -22.19 -2.83
C ASP A 156 5.68 -21.01 -2.12
N ILE A 157 4.38 -20.85 -2.39
CA ILE A 157 3.52 -19.83 -1.79
C ILE A 157 2.42 -20.53 -1.00
N PHE A 158 2.28 -20.17 0.28
CA PHE A 158 1.31 -20.76 1.19
C PHE A 158 0.36 -19.73 1.77
N ILE A 159 -0.85 -20.19 2.11
CA ILE A 159 -1.78 -19.45 2.96
C ILE A 159 -1.68 -20.06 4.35
N TYR A 160 -1.21 -19.27 5.31
CA TYR A 160 -1.13 -19.66 6.71
C TYR A 160 -2.22 -18.97 7.53
N GLU A 161 -2.54 -19.57 8.67
CA GLU A 161 -3.36 -18.98 9.70
C GLU A 161 -2.50 -18.59 10.91
N ALA A 162 -2.79 -17.45 11.52
CA ALA A 162 -2.11 -16.99 12.72
C ALA A 162 -3.11 -16.30 13.65
N PHE A 163 -2.79 -16.32 14.94
CA PHE A 163 -3.52 -15.56 15.95
C PHE A 163 -3.00 -14.13 16.01
N LYS A 164 -3.88 -13.15 15.82
CA LYS A 164 -3.59 -11.73 16.06
C LYS A 164 -4.46 -11.25 17.22
N GLY A 165 -3.88 -11.20 18.42
CA GLY A 165 -4.65 -10.98 19.65
C GLY A 165 -5.58 -12.18 19.91
N PHE A 166 -6.90 -11.95 19.78
CA PHE A 166 -7.93 -12.99 19.94
C PHE A 166 -8.64 -13.36 18.62
N GLU A 167 -8.17 -12.84 17.49
CA GLU A 167 -8.75 -13.13 16.17
C GLU A 167 -7.82 -14.05 15.37
N VAL A 168 -8.38 -15.06 14.70
CA VAL A 168 -7.66 -15.87 13.72
C VAL A 168 -7.64 -15.14 12.39
N ARG A 169 -6.44 -14.88 11.86
CA ARG A 169 -6.24 -14.20 10.58
C ARG A 169 -5.43 -15.06 9.64
N PHE A 170 -5.80 -15.00 8.36
CA PHE A 170 -5.07 -15.65 7.28
C PHE A 170 -4.05 -14.67 6.69
N TYR A 171 -2.90 -15.18 6.27
CA TYR A 171 -1.89 -14.42 5.57
C TYR A 171 -1.26 -15.25 4.46
N LEU A 172 -0.87 -14.57 3.38
CA LEU A 172 -0.15 -15.17 2.27
C LEU A 172 1.34 -15.00 2.49
N ALA A 173 2.05 -16.12 2.51
CA ALA A 173 3.46 -16.19 2.83
C ALA A 173 4.21 -16.87 1.68
N VAL A 174 5.38 -16.33 1.34
CA VAL A 174 6.24 -16.83 0.28
C VAL A 174 7.50 -17.38 0.93
N VAL A 175 7.78 -18.66 0.71
CA VAL A 175 8.99 -19.29 1.20
C VAL A 175 10.12 -19.03 0.21
N VAL A 176 11.15 -18.35 0.67
CA VAL A 176 12.31 -17.94 -0.12
C VAL A 176 13.51 -18.80 0.29
N GLU A 177 14.20 -19.37 -0.70
CA GLU A 177 15.44 -20.11 -0.48
C GLU A 177 16.55 -19.16 0.00
N GLY A 178 17.18 -19.52 1.13
CA GLY A 178 18.27 -18.74 1.72
C GLY A 178 17.81 -17.66 2.73
N GLU A 179 16.51 -17.52 2.98
CA GLU A 179 15.98 -16.70 4.08
C GLU A 179 15.41 -17.60 5.19
N GLU A 180 15.76 -17.31 6.45
CA GLU A 180 15.22 -18.04 7.60
C GLU A 180 13.74 -17.69 7.86
N ASP A 181 13.35 -16.45 7.52
CA ASP A 181 12.00 -15.93 7.70
C ASP A 181 11.17 -16.00 6.42
N VAL A 182 9.88 -16.32 6.58
CA VAL A 182 8.93 -16.34 5.46
C VAL A 182 8.48 -14.92 5.13
N VAL A 183 8.46 -14.58 3.84
CA VAL A 183 8.04 -13.23 3.40
C VAL A 183 6.51 -13.15 3.34
N VAL A 184 5.92 -12.30 4.17
CA VAL A 184 4.47 -12.03 4.15
C VAL A 184 4.14 -11.01 3.06
N VAL A 185 3.25 -11.38 2.15
CA VAL A 185 2.88 -10.55 0.98
C VAL A 185 2.06 -9.32 1.37
N PHE A 186 1.18 -9.47 2.36
CA PHE A 186 0.24 -8.44 2.82
C PHE A 186 0.38 -8.22 4.35
N PRO A 187 1.49 -7.60 4.80
CA PRO A 187 1.87 -7.59 6.23
C PRO A 187 0.91 -6.78 7.12
N GLY A 188 0.39 -5.66 6.63
CA GLY A 188 -0.48 -4.76 7.37
C GLY A 188 -1.96 -5.08 7.19
N LEU A 189 -2.38 -5.37 5.95
CA LEU A 189 -3.80 -5.56 5.64
C LEU A 189 -4.38 -6.89 6.12
N LEU A 190 -3.60 -7.97 6.06
CA LEU A 190 -4.00 -9.33 6.43
C LEU A 190 -5.43 -9.66 5.92
N PRO A 191 -5.61 -9.76 4.60
CA PRO A 191 -6.95 -9.85 4.03
C PRO A 191 -7.63 -11.19 4.29
N LYS A 192 -8.95 -11.20 4.11
CA LYS A 192 -9.77 -12.40 4.32
C LYS A 192 -9.35 -13.55 3.39
N ARG A 193 -9.57 -14.78 3.84
CA ARG A 193 -9.22 -16.01 3.12
C ARG A 193 -9.69 -16.03 1.66
N ALA A 194 -10.92 -15.60 1.38
CA ALA A 194 -11.45 -15.56 0.02
C ALA A 194 -10.60 -14.70 -0.95
N ILE A 195 -10.11 -13.54 -0.48
CA ILE A 195 -9.22 -12.67 -1.27
C ILE A 195 -7.86 -13.36 -1.45
N LEU A 196 -7.33 -13.96 -0.39
CA LEU A 196 -6.04 -14.65 -0.44
C LEU A 196 -6.05 -15.86 -1.37
N GLU A 197 -7.12 -16.64 -1.37
CA GLU A 197 -7.29 -17.79 -2.27
C GLU A 197 -7.28 -17.36 -3.74
N GLU A 198 -7.96 -16.25 -4.08
CA GLU A 198 -7.96 -15.70 -5.44
C GLU A 198 -6.56 -15.25 -5.86
N VAL A 199 -5.87 -14.49 -5.00
CA VAL A 199 -4.51 -14.01 -5.26
C VAL A 199 -3.53 -15.18 -5.35
N TRP A 200 -3.65 -16.19 -4.49
CA TRP A 200 -2.80 -17.38 -4.49
C TRP A 200 -2.98 -18.20 -5.76
N ARG A 201 -4.23 -18.49 -6.17
CA ARG A 201 -4.52 -19.21 -7.42
C ARG A 201 -3.94 -18.46 -8.61
N GLY A 202 -4.14 -17.15 -8.66
CA GLY A 202 -3.63 -16.29 -9.72
C GLY A 202 -2.10 -16.22 -9.77
N ALA A 203 -1.45 -16.03 -8.63
CA ALA A 203 0.00 -16.00 -8.53
C ALA A 203 0.63 -17.35 -8.91
N ARG A 204 0.05 -18.45 -8.42
CA ARG A 204 0.51 -19.82 -8.72
C ARG A 204 0.38 -20.12 -10.21
N LYS A 205 -0.75 -19.75 -10.80
CA LYS A 205 -0.96 -19.85 -12.24
C LYS A 205 0.15 -19.13 -13.04
N CYS A 206 0.43 -17.87 -12.71
CA CYS A 206 1.43 -17.08 -13.41
C CYS A 206 2.88 -17.53 -13.20
N LEU A 207 3.23 -18.10 -12.03
CA LEU A 207 4.60 -18.52 -11.71
C LEU A 207 4.98 -19.87 -12.33
N TRP A 208 4.07 -20.85 -12.30
CA TRP A 208 4.41 -22.24 -12.65
C TRP A 208 3.92 -22.69 -14.04
N GLU A 209 2.82 -22.16 -14.59
CA GLU A 209 2.39 -22.55 -15.95
C GLU A 209 3.43 -22.20 -17.03
N GLY A 210 4.37 -21.29 -16.78
CA GLY A 210 5.52 -21.01 -17.66
C GLY A 210 6.67 -22.00 -17.58
N LYS A 211 6.81 -22.71 -16.46
CA LYS A 211 7.86 -23.72 -16.30
C LYS A 211 7.46 -25.05 -16.96
N GLU A 212 6.17 -25.39 -16.93
CA GLU A 212 5.65 -26.63 -17.54
C GLU A 212 5.78 -26.63 -19.07
N GLU A 213 5.43 -25.52 -19.74
CA GLU A 213 5.61 -25.36 -21.20
C GLU A 213 7.08 -25.48 -21.65
N LYS A 214 8.05 -25.07 -20.82
CA LYS A 214 9.48 -25.16 -21.17
C LYS A 214 10.09 -26.54 -20.88
N GLN A 215 9.48 -27.33 -20.00
CA GLN A 215 9.98 -28.66 -19.64
C GLN A 215 9.40 -29.77 -20.53
N GLN A 216 8.22 -29.60 -21.10
CA GLN A 216 7.64 -30.56 -22.05
C GLN A 216 8.53 -30.83 -23.28
N PRO A 217 9.00 -29.82 -24.04
CA PRO A 217 9.81 -30.05 -25.23
C PRO A 217 11.15 -30.73 -24.91
N LYS A 218 11.74 -30.39 -23.76
CA LYS A 218 13.04 -30.93 -23.34
C LYS A 218 12.94 -32.41 -22.93
N ARG A 219 11.86 -32.79 -22.23
CA ARG A 219 11.61 -34.20 -21.85
C ARG A 219 11.24 -35.06 -23.06
N GLU A 220 10.50 -34.51 -24.01
CA GLU A 220 10.17 -35.21 -25.26
C GLU A 220 11.41 -35.48 -26.12
N MET A 221 12.29 -34.48 -26.29
CA MET A 221 13.59 -34.66 -26.97
C MET A 221 14.50 -35.67 -26.24
N GLU A 222 14.60 -35.59 -24.91
CA GLU A 222 15.43 -36.51 -24.12
C GLU A 222 14.90 -37.95 -24.19
N SER A 223 13.57 -38.14 -24.21
CA SER A 223 12.96 -39.45 -24.40
C SER A 223 13.13 -40.01 -25.82
N ALA A 224 13.22 -39.14 -26.84
CA ALA A 224 13.45 -39.53 -28.23
C ALA A 224 14.90 -39.95 -28.45
N ASP A 225 15.87 -39.19 -27.93
CA ASP A 225 17.30 -39.53 -27.97
C ASP A 225 17.59 -40.86 -27.23
N ASP A 226 16.95 -41.09 -26.09
CA ASP A 226 17.08 -42.34 -25.34
C ASP A 226 16.45 -43.53 -26.06
N ALA A 227 15.36 -43.31 -26.80
CA ALA A 227 14.74 -44.34 -27.63
C ALA A 227 15.59 -44.68 -28.87
N GLU A 228 16.23 -43.69 -29.48
CA GLU A 228 17.13 -43.86 -30.63
C GLU A 228 18.41 -44.60 -30.22
N LYS A 229 19.05 -44.22 -29.11
CA LYS A 229 20.21 -44.96 -28.55
C LYS A 229 19.90 -46.41 -28.21
N ARG A 230 18.66 -46.73 -27.81
CA ARG A 230 18.24 -48.12 -27.54
C ARG A 230 18.11 -48.94 -28.83
N ARG A 231 17.68 -48.33 -29.94
CA ARG A 231 17.61 -48.97 -31.26
C ARG A 231 19.00 -49.26 -31.82
N ASP A 232 19.90 -48.28 -31.78
CA ASP A 232 21.28 -48.44 -32.26
C ASP A 232 22.05 -49.53 -31.49
N LYS A 233 21.70 -49.72 -30.21
CA LYS A 233 22.28 -50.78 -29.37
C LYS A 233 21.73 -52.17 -29.69
N GLN A 234 20.50 -52.27 -30.19
CA GLN A 234 19.90 -53.53 -30.64
C GLN A 234 20.39 -53.96 -32.03
N GLU A 235 20.75 -53.01 -32.91
CA GLU A 235 21.32 -53.33 -34.24
C GLU A 235 22.80 -53.75 -34.22
N LYS A 236 23.52 -53.54 -33.11
CA LYS A 236 24.94 -53.91 -32.96
C LYS A 236 25.19 -55.28 -32.32
N ILE A 237 24.15 -56.08 -32.08
CA ILE A 237 24.22 -57.45 -31.54
C ILE A 237 23.78 -58.42 -32.63
#